data_AF-A0A519CP90-F1
#
_entry.id   AF-A0A519CP90-F1
#
_cell.length_a   1.000
_cell.length_b   1.000
_cell.length_c   1.000
_cell.angle_alpha   90.00
_cell.angle_beta   90.00
_cell.angle_gamma   90.00
#
_symmetry.space_group_name_H-M   'P 1'
#
loop_
_entity.id
_entity.type
_entity.pdbx_description
1 polymer ?
#
loop_
_entity_poly.entity_id
_entity_poly.type
_entity_poly.pdbx_seq_one_letter_code
_entity_poly.pdbx_strand_id
1 'polypeptide(L)' 'NVTQILTKAAQSARSVSIESGFMTDETKEQILQKADAQAKGLAGQAKDYTPA' A
#
# COMPACT_ATOMS: atom_id res chain seq x y z
N ASN A 1 -8.09 -28.18 -8.22
CA ASN A 1 -6.89 -27.40 -8.61
C ASN A 1 -7.21 -25.98 -9.09
N VAL A 2 -8.20 -25.77 -9.97
CA VAL A 2 -8.53 -24.42 -10.51
C VAL A 2 -8.77 -23.37 -9.42
N THR A 3 -9.60 -23.65 -8.42
CA THR A 3 -9.88 -22.72 -7.31
C THR A 3 -8.62 -22.25 -6.58
N GLN A 4 -7.68 -23.14 -6.31
CA GLN A 4 -6.42 -22.80 -5.62
C GLN A 4 -5.55 -21.85 -6.47
N ILE A 5 -5.52 -22.07 -7.79
CA ILE A 5 -4.81 -21.20 -8.74
C ILE A 5 -5.46 -19.82 -8.76
N LEU A 6 -6.79 -19.74 -8.84
CA LEU A 6 -7.51 -18.47 -8.82
C LEU A 6 -7.31 -17.70 -7.51
N THR A 7 -7.36 -18.38 -6.35
CA THR A 7 -7.10 -17.74 -5.05
C THR A 7 -5.70 -17.15 -5.00
N LYS A 8 -4.69 -17.90 -5.43
CA LYS A 8 -3.30 -17.41 -5.46
C LYS A 8 -3.13 -16.24 -6.43
N ALA A 9 -3.76 -16.30 -7.60
CA ALA A 9 -3.72 -15.22 -8.57
C ALA A 9 -4.38 -13.93 -8.03
N ALA A 10 -5.54 -14.04 -7.38
CA ALA A 10 -6.22 -12.91 -6.75
C ALA A 10 -5.38 -12.28 -5.64
N GLN A 11 -4.75 -13.10 -4.78
CA GLN A 11 -3.84 -12.62 -3.75
C GLN A 11 -2.64 -11.86 -4.34
N SER A 12 -2.02 -12.42 -5.38
CA SER A 12 -0.91 -11.76 -6.09
C SER A 12 -1.35 -10.44 -6.73
N ALA A 13 -2.50 -10.40 -7.39
CA ALA A 13 -3.02 -9.19 -8.04
C ALA A 13 -3.29 -8.08 -7.02
N ARG A 14 -3.87 -8.41 -5.85
CA ARG A 14 -4.08 -7.45 -4.77
C ARG A 14 -2.74 -6.92 -4.23
N SER A 15 -1.78 -7.81 -3.98
CA SER A 15 -0.44 -7.44 -3.50
C SER A 15 0.26 -6.44 -4.44
N VAL A 16 0.28 -6.75 -5.74
CA VAL A 16 0.88 -5.86 -6.76
C VAL A 16 0.13 -4.54 -6.85
N SER A 17 -1.21 -4.56 -6.80
CA SER A 17 -2.02 -3.34 -6.83
C SER A 17 -1.73 -2.41 -5.64
N ILE A 18 -1.58 -2.97 -4.44
CA ILE A 18 -1.23 -2.20 -3.24
C ILE A 18 0.18 -1.60 -3.36
N GLU A 19 1.17 -2.39 -3.78
CA GLU A 19 2.55 -1.94 -3.83
C GLU A 19 2.78 -0.88 -4.91
N SER A 20 2.08 -0.99 -6.04
CA SER A 20 2.11 -0.01 -7.13
C SER A 20 1.23 1.23 -6.88
N GLY A 21 0.41 1.23 -5.82
CA GLY A 21 -0.58 2.29 -5.58
C GLY A 21 -1.75 2.28 -6.58
N PHE A 22 -1.96 1.18 -7.30
CA PHE A 22 -3.11 1.01 -8.19
C PHE A 22 -4.38 0.76 -7.37
N MET A 23 -5.26 1.76 -7.38
CA MET A 23 -6.42 1.83 -6.50
C MET A 23 -7.64 1.14 -7.12
N THR A 24 -8.05 0.02 -6.53
CA THR A 24 -9.32 -0.66 -6.83
C THR A 24 -10.23 -0.58 -5.61
N ASP A 25 -11.50 -0.96 -5.73
CA ASP A 25 -12.41 -0.99 -4.58
C ASP A 25 -11.92 -1.93 -3.46
N GLU A 26 -11.17 -2.97 -3.81
CA GLU A 26 -10.63 -3.95 -2.86
C GLU A 26 -9.31 -3.49 -2.20
N THR A 27 -8.57 -2.56 -2.79
CA THR A 27 -7.23 -2.13 -2.31
C THR A 27 -7.17 -0.70 -1.79
N LYS A 28 -8.20 0.11 -2.08
CA LYS A 28 -8.29 1.53 -1.74
C LYS A 28 -7.99 1.83 -0.29
N GLU A 29 -8.65 1.15 0.64
CA GLU A 29 -8.47 1.42 2.07
C GLU A 29 -7.03 1.16 2.51
N GLN A 30 -6.45 0.04 2.10
CA GLN A 30 -5.07 -0.32 2.45
C GLN A 30 -4.04 0.63 1.83
N ILE A 31 -4.25 1.06 0.58
CA ILE A 31 -3.39 2.04 -0.09
C ILE A 31 -3.44 3.39 0.65
N LEU A 32 -4.63 3.86 1.01
CA LEU A 32 -4.80 5.12 1.75
C LEU A 32 -4.16 5.04 3.14
N GLN A 33 -4.31 3.93 3.86
CA GLN A 33 -3.65 3.71 5.14
C GLN A 33 -2.12 3.71 5.02
N LYS A 34 -1.56 3.05 4.00
CA LYS A 34 -0.10 3.05 3.74
C LYS A 34 0.39 4.47 3.43
N ALA A 35 -0.35 5.23 2.63
CA ALA A 35 -0.03 6.62 2.30
C ALA A 35 -0.06 7.54 3.53
N ASP A 36 -1.10 7.44 4.37
CA ASP A 36 -1.21 8.22 5.62
C ASP A 36 -0.07 7.90 6.58
N ALA A 37 0.27 6.61 6.75
CA ALA A 37 1.39 6.19 7.59
C ALA A 37 2.72 6.76 7.09
N GLN A 38 2.97 6.72 5.78
CA GLN A 38 4.15 7.33 5.17
C GLN A 38 4.19 8.85 5.37
N ALA A 39 3.07 9.55 5.15
CA ALA A 39 2.97 10.99 5.34
C ALA A 39 3.24 11.40 6.80
N LYS A 40 2.67 10.67 7.77
CA LYS A 40 2.94 10.89 9.20
C LYS A 40 4.40 10.63 9.56
N GLY A 41 4.99 9.56 9.01
CA GLY A 41 6.40 9.25 9.19
C GLY A 41 7.31 10.37 8.69
N LEU A 42 7.04 10.86 7.46
CA LEU A 42 7.78 11.97 6.87
C LEU A 42 7.58 13.27 7.65
N ALA A 43 6.36 13.58 8.05
CA ALA A 43 6.07 14.76 8.87
C ALA A 43 6.77 14.70 10.23
N GLY A 44 6.88 13.52 10.83
CA GLY A 44 7.67 13.29 12.04
C GLY A 44 9.15 13.58 11.81
N GLN A 45 9.76 13.00 10.77
CA GLN A 45 11.16 13.25 10.41
C GLN A 45 11.45 14.73 10.09
N ALA A 46 10.51 15.40 9.42
CA ALA A 46 10.64 16.80 9.04
C ALA A 46 10.60 17.75 10.25
N LYS A 47 9.92 17.38 11.36
CA LYS A 47 9.94 18.19 12.59
C LYS A 47 11.33 18.31 13.20
N ASP A 48 12.12 17.24 13.09
CA ASP A 48 13.50 17.19 13.59
C ASP A 48 14.53 17.55 12.50
N TYR A 49 14.07 17.93 11.31
CA TYR A 49 14.95 18.30 10.20
C TYR A 49 15.60 19.65 10.44
N THR A 50 16.92 19.63 10.64
CA THR A 50 17.75 20.84 10.64
C THR A 50 18.53 20.85 9.32
N PRO A 51 18.17 21.72 8.35
CA PRO A 51 18.97 21.87 7.14
C PRO A 51 20.36 22.42 7.51
N ALA A 52 21.39 21.85 6.89
CA ALA A 52 22.80 22.21 7.09
C ALA A 52 23.15 23.59 6.48
#